data_AF-A0A5D8Z6T5-F1
#
_entry.id   AF-A0A5D8Z6T5-F1
#
_cell.length_a   1.000
_cell.length_b   1.000
_cell.length_c   1.000
_cell.angle_alpha   90.00
_cell.angle_beta   90.00
_cell.angle_gamma   90.00
#
_symmetry.space_group_name_H-M   'P 1'
#
loop_
_entity.id
_entity.type
_entity.pdbx_description
1 polymer ?
#
loop_
_entity_poly.entity_id
_entity_poly.type
_entity_poly.pdbx_seq_one_letter_code
_entity_poly.pdbx_strand_id
1 'polypeptide(L)'
;MNTDLHPDDVETLSLAKSADYLLEECRVVIPGVQTLFGFQLAVAFTDRFDNALTHSEKLLHFGALALVGGAIALIMAPAAYHRLTSADRVTSHFLRVSTRMLLAGMPLLMLSLAMDTYLVGRIITGTRVAGWVAGVMLATFAGLWFALPLVSRVLRLDPSARR
;
A
#
# COMPACT_ATOMS: atom_id res chain seq x y z
N MET A 1 -25.30 4.37 23.75
CA MET A 1 -24.79 3.00 23.76
C MET A 1 -23.32 3.09 24.10
N ASN A 2 -22.99 2.90 25.39
CA ASN A 2 -21.67 3.12 25.95
C ASN A 2 -20.84 1.85 25.71
N THR A 3 -19.93 1.85 24.76
CA THR A 3 -18.92 0.78 24.62
C THR A 3 -17.77 1.08 25.56
N ASP A 4 -18.01 0.84 26.85
CA ASP A 4 -16.94 0.73 27.83
C ASP A 4 -16.21 -0.60 27.54
N LEU A 5 -15.10 -0.56 26.79
CA LEU A 5 -14.19 -1.71 26.68
C LEU A 5 -13.71 -2.08 28.09
N HIS A 6 -13.84 -3.35 28.46
CA HIS A 6 -13.35 -3.83 29.75
C HIS A 6 -11.81 -3.76 29.72
N PRO A 7 -11.13 -3.40 30.82
CA PRO A 7 -9.67 -3.37 30.87
C PRO A 7 -9.00 -4.73 30.57
N ASP A 8 -9.78 -5.80 30.49
CA ASP A 8 -9.36 -7.15 30.07
C ASP A 8 -9.32 -7.35 28.54
N ASP A 9 -9.78 -6.38 27.73
CA ASP A 9 -9.87 -6.50 26.26
C ASP A 9 -8.59 -6.09 25.50
N VAL A 10 -7.48 -5.78 26.21
CA VAL A 10 -6.20 -5.34 25.61
C VAL A 10 -5.09 -6.36 25.88
N GLU A 11 -4.81 -7.23 24.92
CA GLU A 11 -3.72 -8.22 25.00
C GLU A 11 -2.41 -7.64 24.40
N THR A 12 -1.38 -7.45 25.23
CA THR A 12 -0.05 -7.03 24.74
C THR A 12 0.69 -8.21 24.12
N LEU A 13 0.91 -8.16 22.81
CA LEU A 13 1.65 -9.20 22.08
C LEU A 13 3.16 -9.19 22.40
N SER A 14 3.78 -10.37 22.40
CA SER A 14 5.24 -10.48 22.45
C SER A 14 5.88 -9.96 21.14
N LEU A 15 7.12 -9.48 21.22
CA LEU A 15 7.85 -8.96 20.05
C LEU A 15 7.90 -9.97 18.89
N ALA A 16 8.13 -11.24 19.21
CA ALA A 16 8.16 -12.31 18.22
C ALA A 16 6.81 -12.44 17.51
N LYS A 17 5.71 -12.50 18.28
CA LYS A 17 4.35 -12.61 17.71
C LYS A 17 3.99 -11.40 16.84
N SER A 18 4.35 -10.19 17.26
CA SER A 18 4.16 -8.99 16.43
C SER A 18 4.99 -9.00 15.14
N ALA A 19 6.20 -9.57 15.16
CA ALA A 19 7.02 -9.69 13.96
C ALA A 19 6.49 -10.74 13.00
N ASP A 20 5.99 -11.85 13.52
CA ASP A 20 5.35 -12.89 12.72
C ASP A 20 4.12 -12.34 12.00
N TYR A 21 3.23 -11.63 12.70
CA TYR A 21 2.08 -10.98 12.07
C TYR A 21 2.49 -9.98 10.99
N LEU A 22 3.47 -9.11 11.26
CA LEU A 22 3.94 -8.15 10.26
C LEU A 22 4.47 -8.85 9.01
N LEU A 23 5.28 -9.90 9.18
CA LEU A 23 5.84 -10.65 8.05
C LEU A 23 4.77 -11.45 7.30
N GLU A 24 3.75 -11.94 8.01
CA GLU A 24 2.60 -12.61 7.41
C GLU A 24 1.75 -11.64 6.60
N GLU A 25 1.44 -10.46 7.14
CA GLU A 25 0.76 -9.36 6.41
C GLU A 25 1.50 -9.02 5.12
N CYS A 26 2.84 -8.86 5.18
CA CYS A 26 3.65 -8.68 3.98
C CYS A 26 3.47 -9.83 2.98
N ARG A 27 3.58 -11.08 3.44
CA ARG A 27 3.51 -12.27 2.57
C ARG A 27 2.16 -12.44 1.89
N VAL A 28 1.08 -12.02 2.54
CA VAL A 28 -0.26 -12.02 1.94
C VAL A 28 -0.37 -10.98 0.83
N VAL A 29 0.22 -9.80 1.02
CA VAL A 29 0.12 -8.68 0.06
C VAL A 29 1.08 -8.83 -1.13
N ILE A 30 2.28 -9.38 -0.92
CA ILE A 30 3.36 -9.47 -1.93
C ILE A 30 2.89 -10.09 -3.26
N PRO A 31 2.22 -11.26 -3.29
CA PRO A 31 1.78 -11.86 -4.55
C PRO A 31 0.80 -10.97 -5.32
N GLY A 32 -0.07 -10.24 -4.61
CA GLY A 32 -1.02 -9.31 -5.21
C GLY A 32 -0.31 -8.16 -5.94
N VAL A 33 0.62 -7.49 -5.27
CA VAL A 33 1.38 -6.37 -5.87
C VAL A 33 2.33 -6.82 -6.98
N GLN A 34 2.92 -8.02 -6.86
CA GLN A 34 3.74 -8.62 -7.93
C GLN A 34 2.91 -8.94 -9.18
N THR A 35 1.69 -9.45 -8.99
CA THR A 35 0.76 -9.71 -10.09
C THR A 35 0.38 -8.41 -10.82
N LEU A 36 0.06 -7.35 -10.06
CA LEU A 36 -0.21 -6.03 -10.63
C LEU A 36 0.98 -5.50 -11.45
N PHE A 37 2.19 -5.57 -10.90
CA PHE A 37 3.41 -5.19 -11.60
C PHE A 37 3.61 -5.98 -12.90
N GLY A 38 3.43 -7.30 -12.84
CA GLY A 38 3.53 -8.18 -14.00
C GLY A 38 2.54 -7.82 -15.10
N PHE A 39 1.29 -7.51 -14.75
CA PHE A 39 0.29 -7.07 -15.73
C PHE A 39 0.58 -5.68 -16.30
N GLN A 40 1.01 -4.72 -15.48
CA GLN A 40 1.44 -3.41 -15.97
C GLN A 40 2.60 -3.54 -16.97
N LEU A 41 3.58 -4.40 -16.66
CA LEU A 41 4.72 -4.67 -17.53
C LEU A 41 4.26 -5.36 -18.83
N ALA A 42 3.40 -6.38 -18.74
CA ALA A 42 2.89 -7.09 -19.91
C ALA A 42 2.12 -6.16 -20.87
N VAL A 43 1.30 -5.25 -20.33
CA VAL A 43 0.57 -4.27 -21.13
C VAL A 43 1.50 -3.40 -21.96
N ALA A 44 2.67 -3.03 -21.43
CA ALA A 44 3.65 -2.19 -22.14
C ALA A 44 4.20 -2.83 -23.43
N PHE A 45 4.09 -4.15 -23.58
CA PHE A 45 4.53 -4.90 -24.77
C PHE A 45 3.40 -5.19 -25.76
N THR A 46 2.22 -4.61 -25.58
CA THR A 46 1.08 -4.83 -26.49
C THR A 46 1.01 -3.78 -27.58
N ASP A 47 0.61 -4.16 -28.81
CA ASP A 47 0.38 -3.19 -29.90
C ASP A 47 -0.62 -2.10 -29.52
N ARG A 48 -1.58 -2.44 -28.66
CA ARG A 48 -2.58 -1.49 -28.17
C ARG A 48 -1.95 -0.41 -27.30
N PHE A 49 -0.95 -0.74 -26.48
CA PHE A 49 -0.19 0.27 -25.73
C PHE A 49 0.49 1.25 -26.68
N ASP A 50 1.07 0.75 -27.78
CA ASP A 50 1.79 1.63 -28.69
C ASP A 50 0.90 2.55 -29.51
N ASN A 51 -0.27 2.06 -29.92
CA ASN A 51 -1.18 2.79 -30.81
C ASN A 51 -2.25 3.62 -30.08
N ALA A 52 -2.62 3.26 -28.85
CA ALA A 52 -3.70 3.92 -28.11
C ALA A 52 -3.23 4.99 -27.12
N LEU A 53 -1.92 5.08 -26.84
CA LEU A 53 -1.36 6.00 -25.85
C LEU A 53 -0.49 7.07 -26.50
N THR A 54 -0.70 8.31 -26.05
CA THR A 54 0.22 9.41 -26.36
C THR A 54 1.55 9.23 -25.63
N HIS A 55 2.60 9.93 -26.06
CA HIS A 55 3.92 9.84 -25.43
C HIS A 55 3.90 10.18 -23.93
N SER A 56 3.13 11.19 -23.53
CA SER A 56 2.97 11.57 -22.12
C SER A 56 2.27 10.49 -21.30
N GLU A 57 1.33 9.76 -21.88
CA GLU A 57 0.62 8.66 -21.22
C GLU A 57 1.47 7.41 -21.10
N LYS A 58 2.37 7.15 -22.05
CA LYS A 58 3.39 6.11 -21.92
C LYS A 58 4.35 6.43 -20.77
N LEU A 59 4.75 7.70 -20.61
CA LEU A 59 5.58 8.13 -19.49
C LEU A 59 4.83 8.05 -18.15
N LEU A 60 3.52 8.34 -18.14
CA LEU A 60 2.67 8.16 -16.97
C LEU A 60 2.58 6.69 -16.57
N HIS A 61 2.43 5.78 -17.54
CA HIS A 61 2.46 4.32 -17.30
C HIS A 61 3.80 3.88 -16.73
N PHE A 62 4.91 4.36 -17.29
CA PHE A 62 6.24 4.07 -16.76
C PHE A 62 6.41 4.58 -15.32
N GLY A 63 5.88 5.77 -15.02
CA GLY A 63 5.82 6.29 -13.66
C GLY A 63 5.00 5.38 -12.73
N ALA A 64 3.82 4.94 -13.15
CA ALA A 64 2.99 4.00 -12.39
C ALA A 64 3.73 2.67 -12.12
N LEU A 65 4.40 2.13 -13.13
CA LEU A 65 5.19 0.91 -13.02
C LEU A 65 6.35 1.09 -12.01
N ALA A 66 7.06 2.22 -12.06
CA ALA A 66 8.13 2.54 -11.11
C ALA A 66 7.62 2.70 -9.68
N LEU A 67 6.44 3.30 -9.50
CA LEU A 67 5.80 3.44 -8.19
C LEU A 67 5.44 2.07 -7.58
N VAL A 68 4.84 1.16 -8.37
CA VAL A 68 4.58 -0.21 -7.89
C VAL A 68 5.89 -0.96 -7.61
N GLY A 69 6.90 -0.82 -8.46
CA GLY A 69 8.23 -1.40 -8.20
C GLY A 69 8.83 -0.91 -6.88
N GLY A 70 8.72 0.39 -6.58
CA GLY A 70 9.15 0.98 -5.32
C GLY A 70 8.34 0.46 -4.11
N ALA A 71 7.02 0.30 -4.27
CA ALA A 71 6.19 -0.30 -3.24
C ALA A 71 6.56 -1.76 -2.95
N ILE A 72 6.79 -2.57 -4.00
CA ILE A 72 7.26 -3.96 -3.85
C ILE A 72 8.58 -3.99 -3.07
N ALA A 73 9.54 -3.13 -3.44
CA ALA A 73 10.82 -3.05 -2.75
C ALA A 73 10.64 -2.75 -1.25
N LEU A 74 9.77 -1.80 -0.90
CA LEU A 74 9.49 -1.44 0.50
C LEU A 74 8.75 -2.53 1.27
N ILE A 75 7.77 -3.20 0.65
CA ILE A 75 6.98 -4.26 1.30
C ILE A 75 7.83 -5.54 1.50
N MET A 76 8.76 -5.83 0.58
CA MET A 76 9.67 -6.97 0.68
C MET A 76 10.86 -6.69 1.62
N ALA A 77 11.23 -5.42 1.85
CA ALA A 77 12.40 -5.03 2.63
C ALA A 77 12.45 -5.61 4.06
N PRO A 78 11.36 -5.68 4.86
CA PRO A 78 11.38 -6.28 6.20
C PRO A 78 11.90 -7.71 6.22
N ALA A 79 11.46 -8.55 5.28
CA ALA A 79 11.88 -9.95 5.22
C ALA A 79 13.38 -10.07 4.89
N ALA A 80 13.87 -9.23 3.98
CA ALA A 80 15.30 -9.16 3.65
C ALA A 80 16.12 -8.62 4.83
N TYR A 81 15.67 -7.53 5.45
CA TYR A 81 16.32 -6.90 6.59
C TYR A 81 16.45 -7.86 7.77
N HIS A 82 15.37 -8.58 8.10
CA HIS A 82 15.38 -9.57 9.17
C HIS A 82 16.41 -10.68 8.91
N ARG A 83 16.42 -11.25 7.70
CA ARG A 83 17.38 -12.30 7.31
C ARG A 83 18.84 -11.83 7.32
N LEU A 84 19.09 -10.56 7.01
CA LEU A 84 20.44 -10.00 6.92
C LEU A 84 21.02 -9.51 8.26
N THR A 85 20.17 -9.12 9.22
CA THR A 85 20.64 -8.45 10.45
C THR A 85 20.51 -9.29 11.71
N SER A 86 19.48 -10.14 11.83
CA SER A 86 19.18 -10.84 13.09
C SER A 86 18.20 -11.99 12.83
N ALA A 87 18.65 -13.05 12.17
CA ALA A 87 17.79 -14.21 11.91
C ALA A 87 17.32 -14.93 13.19
N ASP A 88 18.00 -14.72 14.32
CA ASP A 88 17.75 -15.35 15.62
C ASP A 88 17.07 -14.43 16.64
N ARG A 89 16.85 -13.14 16.34
CA ARG A 89 16.35 -12.15 17.31
C ARG A 89 15.37 -11.16 16.71
N VAL A 90 14.32 -10.86 17.47
CA VAL A 90 13.33 -9.83 17.13
C VAL A 90 13.45 -8.66 18.11
N THR A 91 13.68 -7.47 17.57
CA THR A 91 13.86 -6.23 18.35
C THR A 91 12.73 -5.25 18.04
N SER A 92 12.31 -4.42 19.00
CA SER A 92 11.35 -3.35 18.75
C SER A 92 11.81 -2.37 17.66
N HIS A 93 13.13 -2.25 17.44
CA HIS A 93 13.70 -1.49 16.32
C HIS A 93 13.31 -2.07 14.96
N PHE A 94 13.38 -3.40 14.81
CA PHE A 94 12.95 -4.10 13.59
C PHE A 94 11.50 -3.76 13.27
N LEU A 95 10.59 -3.96 14.23
CA LEU A 95 9.17 -3.65 14.06
C LEU A 95 8.93 -2.20 13.61
N ARG A 96 9.61 -1.23 14.22
CA ARG A 96 9.47 0.19 13.86
C ARG A 96 9.97 0.48 12.45
N VAL A 97 11.12 -0.06 12.05
CA VAL A 97 11.68 0.14 10.70
C VAL A 97 10.79 -0.52 9.67
N SER A 98 10.38 -1.76 9.90
CA SER A 98 9.50 -2.50 9.00
C SER A 98 8.16 -1.80 8.83
N THR A 99 7.52 -1.36 9.93
CA THR A 99 6.28 -0.58 9.87
C THR A 99 6.45 0.66 9.02
N ARG A 100 7.55 1.42 9.17
CA ARG A 100 7.80 2.61 8.33
C ARG A 100 7.96 2.27 6.85
N MET A 101 8.61 1.16 6.52
CA MET A 101 8.75 0.69 5.14
C MET A 101 7.37 0.38 4.54
N LEU A 102 6.52 -0.38 5.25
CA LEU A 102 5.15 -0.69 4.81
C LEU A 102 4.32 0.58 4.62
N LEU A 103 4.35 1.48 5.60
CA LEU A 103 3.64 2.76 5.54
C LEU A 103 4.11 3.64 4.36
N ALA A 104 5.41 3.61 4.04
CA ALA A 104 5.97 4.34 2.90
C ALA A 104 5.63 3.70 1.54
N GLY A 105 5.36 2.39 1.50
CA GLY A 105 4.93 1.68 0.29
C GLY A 105 3.48 1.98 -0.10
N MET A 106 2.60 2.20 0.88
CA MET A 106 1.18 2.50 0.64
C MET A 106 0.92 3.70 -0.29
N PRO A 107 1.51 4.91 -0.09
CA PRO A 107 1.26 6.03 -0.99
C PRO A 107 1.77 5.78 -2.42
N LEU A 108 2.84 4.98 -2.58
CA LEU A 108 3.34 4.60 -3.90
C LEU A 108 2.33 3.70 -4.64
N LEU A 109 1.77 2.69 -3.96
CA LEU A 109 0.71 1.84 -4.53
C LEU A 109 -0.53 2.65 -4.88
N MET A 110 -0.97 3.52 -3.97
CA MET A 110 -2.13 4.39 -4.18
C MET A 110 -1.99 5.24 -5.44
N LEU A 111 -0.83 5.91 -5.60
CA LEU A 111 -0.56 6.75 -6.76
C LEU A 111 -0.50 5.93 -8.06
N SER A 112 0.17 4.78 -8.03
CA SER A 112 0.27 3.91 -9.20
C SER A 112 -1.11 3.43 -9.67
N LEU A 113 -1.94 2.92 -8.76
CA LEU A 113 -3.29 2.46 -9.09
C LEU A 113 -4.15 3.58 -9.67
N ALA A 114 -4.06 4.79 -9.11
CA ALA A 114 -4.79 5.94 -9.65
C ALA A 114 -4.32 6.31 -11.07
N MET A 115 -3.02 6.26 -11.35
CA MET A 115 -2.45 6.48 -12.69
C MET A 115 -2.94 5.42 -13.68
N ASP A 116 -2.92 4.14 -13.30
CA ASP A 116 -3.41 3.04 -14.14
C ASP A 116 -4.90 3.17 -14.44
N THR A 117 -5.72 3.47 -13.44
CA THR A 117 -7.16 3.67 -13.63
C THR A 117 -7.45 4.86 -14.53
N TYR A 118 -6.67 5.94 -14.44
CA TYR A 118 -6.76 7.03 -15.39
C TYR A 118 -6.43 6.56 -16.82
N LEU A 119 -5.31 5.85 -17.00
CA LEU A 119 -4.86 5.37 -18.30
C LEU A 119 -5.89 4.43 -18.94
N VAL A 120 -6.30 3.40 -18.21
CA VAL A 120 -7.30 2.41 -18.66
C VAL A 120 -8.64 3.08 -18.91
N GLY A 121 -9.10 3.93 -17.99
CA GLY A 121 -10.35 4.67 -18.13
C GLY A 121 -10.37 5.55 -19.39
N ARG A 122 -9.24 6.18 -19.72
CA ARG A 122 -9.13 7.03 -20.92
C ARG A 122 -9.03 6.21 -22.20
N ILE A 123 -8.40 5.03 -22.19
CA ILE A 123 -8.45 4.07 -23.31
C ILE A 123 -9.89 3.61 -23.58
N ILE A 124 -10.69 3.37 -22.53
CA ILE A 124 -12.06 2.86 -22.66
C ILE A 124 -13.05 3.95 -23.06
N THR A 125 -12.98 5.11 -22.39
CA THR A 125 -14.03 6.14 -22.48
C THR A 125 -13.73 7.25 -23.48
N GLY A 126 -12.45 7.47 -23.84
CA GLY A 126 -12.03 8.57 -24.70
C GLY A 126 -12.34 9.98 -24.17
N THR A 127 -12.76 10.12 -22.91
CA THR A 127 -13.25 11.39 -22.34
C THR A 127 -12.58 11.73 -21.01
N ARG A 128 -12.83 12.96 -20.52
CA ARG A 128 -12.36 13.45 -19.21
C ARG A 128 -12.93 12.69 -18.01
N VAL A 129 -13.93 11.82 -18.21
CA VAL A 129 -14.54 11.00 -17.15
C VAL A 129 -13.49 10.11 -16.46
N ALA A 130 -12.47 9.65 -17.19
CA ALA A 130 -11.37 8.88 -16.64
C ALA A 130 -10.65 9.59 -15.48
N GLY A 131 -10.50 10.91 -15.54
CA GLY A 131 -9.89 11.71 -14.47
C GLY A 131 -10.72 11.71 -13.19
N TRP A 132 -12.05 11.77 -13.31
CA TRP A 132 -12.95 11.69 -12.16
C TRP A 132 -12.89 10.32 -11.49
N VAL A 133 -12.93 9.24 -12.27
CA VAL A 133 -12.83 7.87 -11.73
C VAL A 133 -11.49 7.67 -11.00
N ALA A 134 -10.38 8.09 -11.61
CA ALA A 134 -9.07 8.04 -10.98
C ALA A 134 -9.01 8.88 -9.69
N GLY A 135 -9.60 10.08 -9.70
CA GLY A 135 -9.69 10.94 -8.52
C GLY A 135 -10.51 10.34 -7.38
N VAL A 136 -11.66 9.72 -7.69
CA VAL A 136 -12.48 9.01 -6.70
C VAL A 136 -11.73 7.82 -6.12
N MET A 137 -11.01 7.06 -6.96
CA MET A 137 -10.23 5.93 -6.48
C MET A 137 -9.07 6.38 -5.57
N LEU A 138 -8.37 7.44 -5.96
CA LEU A 138 -7.33 8.06 -5.14
C LEU A 138 -7.90 8.54 -3.78
N ALA A 139 -9.05 9.22 -3.79
CA ALA A 139 -9.71 9.69 -2.58
C ALA A 139 -10.17 8.53 -1.69
N THR A 140 -10.60 7.41 -2.27
CA THR A 140 -11.01 6.21 -1.54
C THR A 140 -9.81 5.60 -0.82
N PHE A 141 -8.68 5.39 -1.52
CA PHE A 141 -7.45 4.90 -0.88
C PHE A 141 -6.93 5.87 0.17
N ALA A 142 -6.89 7.17 -0.12
CA ALA A 142 -6.47 8.19 0.84
C ALA A 142 -7.37 8.20 2.09
N GLY A 143 -8.68 8.06 1.89
CA GLY A 143 -9.68 7.97 2.93
C GLY A 143 -9.49 6.75 3.83
N LEU A 144 -9.37 5.56 3.23
CA LEU A 144 -9.25 4.30 3.97
C LEU A 144 -7.89 4.15 4.65
N TRP A 145 -6.79 4.53 4.00
CA TRP A 145 -5.43 4.27 4.50
C TRP A 145 -4.86 5.37 5.38
N PHE A 146 -5.32 6.62 5.23
CA PHE A 146 -4.80 7.75 6.01
C PHE A 146 -5.91 8.45 6.78
N ALA A 147 -7.01 8.85 6.15
CA ALA A 147 -8.04 9.62 6.86
C ALA A 147 -8.67 8.81 8.00
N LEU A 148 -9.10 7.58 7.75
CA LEU A 148 -9.70 6.69 8.75
C LEU A 148 -8.78 6.45 9.97
N PRO A 149 -7.51 6.04 9.81
CA PRO A 149 -6.61 5.87 10.96
C PRO A 149 -6.19 7.18 11.63
N LEU A 150 -6.12 8.31 10.92
CA LEU A 150 -5.87 9.61 11.56
C LEU A 150 -7.07 10.07 12.37
N VAL A 151 -8.28 9.89 11.85
CA VAL A 151 -9.53 10.25 12.52
C VAL A 151 -9.74 9.39 13.76
N SER A 152 -9.48 8.08 13.71
CA SER A 152 -9.57 7.21 14.89
C SER A 152 -8.59 7.62 16.00
N ARG A 153 -7.36 8.01 15.63
CA ARG A 153 -6.36 8.55 16.57
C ARG A 153 -6.80 9.88 17.18
N VAL A 154 -7.34 10.80 16.37
CA VAL A 154 -7.74 12.15 16.82
C VAL A 154 -9.01 12.10 17.67
N LEU A 155 -10.00 11.30 17.27
CA LEU A 155 -11.28 11.17 17.98
C LEU A 155 -11.17 10.34 19.28
N ARG A 156 -9.99 9.78 19.59
CA ARG A 156 -9.76 8.91 20.77
C ARG A 156 -10.89 7.89 20.96
N LEU A 157 -11.27 7.21 19.88
CA LEU A 157 -11.99 5.94 19.99
C LEU A 157 -11.08 4.82 20.53
N ASP A 158 -9.84 5.17 20.87
CA ASP A 158 -8.87 4.33 21.54
C ASP A 158 -8.83 4.70 23.05
N PRO A 159 -9.52 3.94 23.94
CA PRO A 159 -9.54 4.19 25.38
C PRO A 159 -8.16 4.10 26.05
N SER A 160 -7.14 3.59 25.35
CA SER A 160 -5.79 3.34 25.86
C SER A 160 -4.93 4.60 26.07
N ALA A 161 -5.29 5.75 25.48
CA ALA A 161 -4.52 6.99 25.54
C ALA A 161 -4.73 7.82 26.83
N ARG A 162 -5.32 7.22 27.88
CA ARG A 162 -5.39 7.78 29.23
C ARG A 162 -4.38 7.09 30.15
N ARG A 163 -3.08 7.26 29.93
CA ARG A 163 -2.04 7.02 30.95
C ARG A 163 -0.87 7.97 30.73
#